data_AF-A0A2S7D5A1-F1
#
_entry.id   AF-A0A2S7D5A1-F1
#
_cell.length_a   1.000
_cell.length_b   1.000
_cell.length_c   1.000
_cell.angle_alpha   90.00
_cell.angle_beta   90.00
_cell.angle_gamma   90.00
#
_symmetry.space_group_name_H-M   'P 1'
#
loop_
_entity.id
_entity.type
_entity.pdbx_description
1 polymer ?
#
loop_
_entity_poly.entity_id
_entity_poly.type
_entity_poly.pdbx_seq_one_letter_code
_entity_poly.pdbx_strand_id
1 'polypeptide(L)'
;MSSRSACGTHAQDIQDDGDAYVLVQGERHLMHGTADDLQTARRYTNANGWVLWFRANGVQYVVRDPGLLHRLRTGYARSLQLRAAQDSLQARQQALAAQLAASAAGAPAAVATAAQPAQGAAGDTQALAEQQRLLTQQQAVLASKQAGATRLATRQALSILREALASGRATRVTG
;
A
#
# COMPACT_ATOMS: atom_id res chain seq x y z
N MET A 1 -15.45 30.33 37.73
CA MET A 1 -16.60 29.69 37.06
C MET A 1 -16.37 29.78 35.55
N SER A 2 -16.53 28.64 34.89
CA SER A 2 -16.26 28.34 33.49
C SER A 2 -16.92 29.30 32.49
N SER A 3 -16.31 29.49 31.32
CA SER A 3 -16.85 28.96 30.06
C SER A 3 -16.05 29.31 28.79
N ARG A 4 -15.59 28.24 28.12
CA ARG A 4 -15.68 27.95 26.68
C ARG A 4 -15.10 28.99 25.69
N SER A 5 -13.83 28.81 25.34
CA SER A 5 -13.29 29.31 24.08
C SER A 5 -13.49 28.29 22.96
N ALA A 6 -13.87 28.81 21.80
CA ALA A 6 -14.53 28.14 20.69
C ALA A 6 -13.74 26.98 20.07
N CYS A 7 -14.44 25.85 19.90
CA CYS A 7 -14.10 24.80 18.96
C CYS A 7 -14.72 25.18 17.62
N GLY A 8 -13.90 25.38 16.59
CA GLY A 8 -14.38 25.63 15.24
C GLY A 8 -13.39 26.47 14.45
N THR A 9 -12.61 25.81 13.58
CA THR A 9 -12.03 26.25 12.28
C THR A 9 -10.83 25.34 11.89
N HIS A 10 -10.94 24.02 12.05
CA HIS A 10 -9.88 23.07 11.61
C HIS A 10 -10.36 22.03 10.59
N ALA A 11 -11.62 22.12 10.12
CA ALA A 11 -12.23 21.10 9.27
C ALA A 11 -11.95 21.25 7.77
N GLN A 12 -11.35 22.36 7.31
CA GLN A 12 -11.21 22.68 5.88
C GLN A 12 -9.80 22.49 5.33
N ASP A 13 -8.83 22.17 6.17
CA ASP A 13 -7.40 22.29 5.86
C ASP A 13 -6.72 20.91 6.01
N ILE A 14 -7.20 19.90 5.26
CA ILE A 14 -6.55 18.57 5.20
C ILE A 14 -6.25 18.18 3.75
N GLN A 15 -6.04 19.17 2.87
CA GLN A 15 -5.84 18.96 1.45
C GLN A 15 -4.65 19.79 0.96
N ASP A 16 -3.54 19.06 0.71
CA ASP A 16 -2.44 19.36 -0.21
C ASP A 16 -1.09 19.96 0.29
N ASP A 17 -0.87 20.27 1.58
CA ASP A 17 0.38 20.93 2.04
C ASP A 17 1.17 20.21 3.18
N GLY A 18 1.41 18.89 3.07
CA GLY A 18 2.33 18.17 3.97
C GLY A 18 1.68 17.35 5.09
N ASP A 19 0.38 17.08 4.97
CA ASP A 19 -0.37 16.20 5.87
C ASP A 19 -0.03 14.72 5.64
N ALA A 20 0.03 13.97 6.73
CA ALA A 20 0.36 12.55 6.73
C ALA A 20 -0.59 11.79 7.65
N TYR A 21 -0.88 10.53 7.36
CA TYR A 21 -1.55 9.64 8.29
C TYR A 21 -0.94 8.26 8.26
N VAL A 22 -0.87 7.66 9.44
CA VAL A 22 -0.27 6.36 9.67
C VAL A 22 -1.14 5.59 10.65
N LEU A 23 -1.66 4.47 10.20
CA LEU A 23 -2.38 3.50 11.00
C LEU A 23 -1.44 2.33 11.29
N VAL A 24 -1.11 2.07 12.56
CA VAL A 24 -0.15 1.04 12.99
C VAL A 24 -0.77 0.08 14.01
N GLN A 25 -0.40 -1.20 13.92
CA GLN A 25 -0.60 -2.23 14.94
C GLN A 25 0.56 -3.24 14.87
N GLY A 26 1.48 -3.17 15.83
CA GLY A 26 2.71 -3.96 15.80
C GLY A 26 3.48 -3.70 14.51
N GLU A 27 3.73 -4.75 13.72
CA GLU A 27 4.41 -4.62 12.42
C GLU A 27 3.49 -4.23 11.25
N ARG A 28 2.18 -4.35 11.43
CA ARG A 28 1.22 -3.98 10.39
C ARG A 28 1.04 -2.49 10.38
N HIS A 29 1.20 -1.88 9.21
CA HIS A 29 0.93 -0.47 9.04
C HIS A 29 0.27 -0.16 7.70
N LEU A 30 -0.47 0.93 7.69
CA LEU A 30 -1.04 1.54 6.51
C LEU A 30 -0.74 3.02 6.61
N MET A 31 -0.07 3.57 5.60
CA MET A 31 0.40 4.95 5.64
C MET A 31 0.13 5.71 4.35
N HIS A 32 0.02 7.02 4.52
CA HIS A 32 0.22 8.04 3.51
C HIS A 32 1.12 9.09 4.15
N GLY A 33 2.34 9.21 3.63
CA GLY A 33 3.40 10.01 4.24
C GLY A 33 4.78 9.38 4.00
N THR A 34 5.74 9.82 4.81
CA THR A 34 7.15 9.42 4.73
C THR A 34 7.49 8.28 5.70
N ALA A 35 8.69 7.72 5.58
CA ALA A 35 9.20 6.73 6.54
C ALA A 35 9.37 7.31 7.95
N ASP A 36 9.70 8.60 8.07
CA ASP A 36 9.84 9.29 9.36
C ASP A 36 8.50 9.45 10.08
N ASP A 37 7.42 9.66 9.32
CA ASP A 37 6.05 9.67 9.84
C ASP A 37 5.68 8.29 10.42
N LEU A 38 6.09 7.20 9.76
CA LEU A 38 5.90 5.85 10.28
C LEU A 38 6.68 5.59 11.57
N GLN A 39 7.95 6.02 11.62
CA GLN A 39 8.74 5.90 12.85
C GLN A 39 8.11 6.69 14.00
N THR A 40 7.62 7.89 13.72
CA THR A 40 6.93 8.73 14.69
C THR A 40 5.65 8.05 15.20
N ALA A 41 4.81 7.55 14.30
CA ALA A 41 3.59 6.84 14.64
C ALA A 41 3.83 5.59 15.51
N ARG A 42 4.91 4.84 15.25
CA ARG A 42 5.30 3.65 16.02
C ARG A 42 5.61 3.95 17.50
N ARG A 43 5.98 5.19 17.84
CA ARG A 43 6.19 5.59 19.25
C ARG A 43 4.88 5.64 20.05
N TYR A 44 3.76 5.80 19.37
CA TYR A 44 2.44 5.92 20.00
C TYR A 44 1.69 4.59 20.09
N THR A 45 2.24 3.51 19.51
CA THR A 45 1.69 2.16 19.65
C THR A 45 1.77 1.67 21.08
N ASN A 46 0.70 1.03 21.52
CA ASN A 46 0.58 0.37 22.81
C ASN A 46 0.22 -1.11 22.58
N ALA A 47 0.57 -1.97 23.54
CA ALA A 47 0.74 -3.41 23.33
C ALA A 47 -0.39 -4.15 22.57
N ASN A 48 -1.64 -3.70 22.65
CA ASN A 48 -2.79 -4.43 22.08
C ASN A 48 -3.71 -3.62 21.15
N GLY A 49 -3.34 -2.39 20.75
CA GLY A 49 -4.24 -1.47 20.04
C GLY A 49 -3.78 -1.08 18.64
N TRP A 50 -4.72 -0.91 17.71
CA TRP A 50 -4.48 -0.09 16.53
C TRP A 50 -4.36 1.38 16.97
N VAL A 51 -3.44 2.11 16.36
CA VAL A 51 -3.26 3.54 16.60
C VAL A 51 -3.23 4.24 15.25
N LEU A 52 -4.02 5.29 15.13
CA LEU A 52 -3.99 6.20 13.99
C LEU A 52 -3.27 7.48 14.42
N TRP A 53 -2.08 7.69 13.90
CA TRP A 53 -1.38 8.96 13.99
C TRP A 53 -1.64 9.75 12.71
N PHE A 54 -1.79 11.06 12.81
CA PHE A 54 -1.82 11.92 11.63
C PHE A 54 -1.30 13.32 11.94
N ARG A 55 -0.79 13.99 10.90
CA ARG A 55 -0.40 15.39 10.91
C ARG A 55 -1.40 16.18 10.09
N ALA A 56 -1.93 17.24 10.68
CA ALA A 56 -2.77 18.23 10.03
C ALA A 56 -2.27 19.62 10.43
N ASN A 57 -1.87 20.44 9.45
CA ASN A 57 -1.43 21.83 9.64
C ASN A 57 -0.25 21.97 10.59
N GLY A 58 0.73 21.08 10.43
CA GLY A 58 1.91 21.01 11.30
C GLY A 58 1.66 20.49 12.72
N VAL A 59 0.40 20.19 13.08
CA VAL A 59 0.05 19.62 14.38
C VAL A 59 -0.12 18.11 14.27
N GLN A 60 0.42 17.37 15.24
CA GLN A 60 0.33 15.93 15.30
C GLN A 60 -0.82 15.48 16.21
N TYR A 61 -1.51 14.43 15.79
CA TYR A 61 -2.66 13.89 16.49
C TYR A 61 -2.59 12.37 16.55
N VAL A 62 -3.18 11.81 17.61
CA VAL A 62 -3.34 10.38 17.81
C VAL A 62 -4.80 10.06 18.08
N VAL A 63 -5.32 9.04 17.39
CA VAL A 63 -6.67 8.49 17.55
C VAL A 63 -6.55 7.02 17.94
N ARG A 64 -7.22 6.67 19.04
CA ARG A 64 -7.30 5.31 19.59
C ARG A 64 -8.73 4.75 19.62
N ASP A 65 -9.67 5.48 19.06
CA ASP A 65 -11.08 5.09 19.06
C ASP A 65 -11.29 3.81 18.20
N PRO A 66 -11.74 2.70 18.80
CA PRO A 66 -11.84 1.43 18.08
C PRO A 66 -12.86 1.47 16.93
N GLY A 67 -13.91 2.29 17.03
CA GLY A 67 -14.94 2.43 16.00
C GLY A 67 -14.42 3.15 14.75
N LEU A 68 -13.70 4.26 14.92
CA LEU A 68 -13.05 4.99 13.82
C LEU A 68 -11.96 4.14 13.16
N LEU A 69 -11.14 3.46 13.97
CA LEU A 69 -10.08 2.58 13.47
C LEU A 69 -10.65 1.40 12.68
N HIS A 70 -11.75 0.81 13.13
CA HIS A 70 -12.44 -0.24 12.39
C HIS A 70 -12.97 0.27 11.04
N ARG A 71 -13.64 1.44 11.02
CA ARG A 71 -14.14 2.06 9.79
C ARG A 71 -13.02 2.34 8.78
N LEU A 72 -11.90 2.88 9.25
CA LEU A 72 -10.73 3.14 8.43
C LEU A 72 -10.19 1.84 7.82
N ARG A 73 -10.02 0.80 8.64
CA ARG A 73 -9.56 -0.52 8.16
C ARG A 73 -10.50 -1.12 7.11
N THR A 74 -11.81 -1.03 7.32
CA THR A 74 -12.81 -1.53 6.37
C THR A 74 -12.75 -0.77 5.05
N GLY A 75 -12.54 0.55 5.07
CA GLY A 75 -12.31 1.34 3.85
C GLY A 75 -11.07 0.90 3.06
N TYR A 76 -10.02 0.42 3.75
CA TYR A 76 -8.78 -0.05 3.14
C TYR A 76 -8.74 -1.53 2.78
N ALA A 77 -9.71 -2.33 3.22
CA ALA A 77 -9.72 -3.77 3.01
C ALA A 77 -9.55 -4.13 1.52
N ARG A 78 -10.26 -3.41 0.64
CA ARG A 78 -10.14 -3.60 -0.81
C ARG A 78 -8.73 -3.27 -1.32
N SER A 79 -8.17 -2.13 -0.92
CA SER A 79 -6.81 -1.72 -1.33
C SER A 79 -5.75 -2.72 -0.88
N LEU A 80 -5.90 -3.30 0.31
CA LEU A 80 -5.01 -4.34 0.85
C LEU A 80 -5.12 -5.65 0.05
N GLN A 81 -6.34 -6.08 -0.27
CA GLN A 81 -6.55 -7.27 -1.11
C GLN A 81 -5.93 -7.10 -2.50
N LEU A 82 -6.08 -5.93 -3.12
CA LEU A 82 -5.46 -5.64 -4.41
C LEU A 82 -3.93 -5.62 -4.35
N ARG A 83 -3.34 -5.10 -3.27
CA ARG A 83 -1.88 -5.17 -3.04
C ARG A 83 -1.41 -6.62 -2.94
N ALA A 84 -2.06 -7.43 -2.12
CA ALA A 84 -1.71 -8.85 -1.98
C ALA A 84 -1.78 -9.61 -3.32
N ALA A 85 -2.79 -9.30 -4.16
CA ALA A 85 -2.89 -9.85 -5.50
C ALA A 85 -1.70 -9.43 -6.39
N GLN A 86 -1.27 -8.17 -6.33
CA GLN A 86 -0.09 -7.69 -7.05
C GLN A 86 1.20 -8.35 -6.57
N ASP A 87 1.39 -8.49 -5.25
CA ASP A 87 2.57 -9.14 -4.68
C ASP A 87 2.66 -10.60 -5.17
N SER A 88 1.54 -11.32 -5.18
CA SER A 88 1.47 -12.69 -5.71
C SER A 88 1.78 -12.77 -7.21
N LEU A 89 1.35 -11.77 -7.99
CA LEU A 89 1.62 -11.70 -9.42
C LEU A 89 3.10 -11.40 -9.69
N GLN A 90 3.69 -10.49 -8.92
CA GLN A 90 5.11 -10.15 -9.00
C GLN A 90 5.99 -11.36 -8.66
N ALA A 91 5.64 -12.13 -7.62
CA ALA A 91 6.34 -13.37 -7.28
C ALA A 91 6.32 -14.39 -8.44
N ARG A 92 5.18 -14.52 -9.13
CA ARG A 92 5.07 -15.38 -10.33
C ARG A 92 5.92 -14.89 -11.48
N GLN A 93 5.97 -13.58 -11.73
CA GLN A 93 6.83 -13.00 -12.77
C GLN A 93 8.32 -13.24 -12.48
N GLN A 94 8.74 -13.11 -11.21
CA GLN A 94 10.11 -13.40 -10.81
C GLN A 94 10.48 -14.88 -11.01
N ALA A 95 9.58 -15.80 -10.66
CA ALA A 95 9.78 -17.23 -10.89
C ALA A 95 9.91 -17.56 -12.39
N LEU A 96 9.07 -16.97 -13.24
CA LEU A 96 9.12 -17.17 -14.69
C LEU A 96 10.42 -16.58 -15.28
N ALA A 97 10.82 -15.39 -14.84
CA ALA A 97 12.09 -14.79 -15.25
C ALA A 97 13.30 -15.65 -14.86
N ALA A 98 13.27 -16.28 -13.67
CA ALA A 98 14.30 -17.22 -13.24
C ALA A 98 14.34 -18.49 -14.12
N GLN A 99 13.19 -19.02 -14.53
CA GLN A 99 13.10 -20.16 -15.46
C GLN A 99 13.68 -19.82 -16.84
N LEU A 100 13.38 -18.63 -17.37
CA LEU A 100 13.96 -18.14 -18.63
C LEU A 100 15.48 -17.97 -18.55
N ALA A 101 15.99 -17.43 -17.44
CA ALA A 101 17.43 -17.31 -17.24
C ALA A 101 18.11 -18.68 -17.17
N ALA A 102 17.48 -19.65 -16.50
CA ALA A 102 17.99 -21.02 -16.41
C ALA A 102 17.98 -21.75 -17.77
N SER A 103 16.93 -21.60 -18.58
CA SER A 103 16.88 -22.23 -19.91
C SER A 103 17.88 -21.61 -20.89
N ALA A 104 18.11 -20.30 -20.81
CA ALA A 104 19.15 -19.62 -21.59
C ALA A 104 20.58 -20.03 -21.17
N ALA A 105 20.83 -20.23 -19.87
CA ALA A 105 22.14 -20.69 -19.37
C ALA A 105 22.40 -22.18 -19.62
N GLY A 106 21.34 -22.99 -19.76
CA GLY A 106 21.40 -24.42 -20.03
C GLY A 106 21.60 -24.80 -21.49
N ALA A 107 21.74 -23.83 -22.41
CA ALA A 107 22.11 -24.09 -23.80
C ALA A 107 23.65 -24.17 -23.92
N PRO A 108 24.26 -25.38 -23.94
CA PRO A 108 25.69 -25.49 -24.18
C PRO A 108 26.01 -24.98 -25.58
N ALA A 109 27.17 -24.33 -25.71
CA ALA A 109 27.88 -24.10 -26.97
C ALA A 109 28.35 -25.42 -27.63
N ALA A 110 27.51 -26.46 -27.63
CA ALA A 110 27.72 -27.71 -28.33
C ALA A 110 27.06 -27.64 -29.70
N VAL A 111 27.50 -26.69 -30.54
CA VAL A 111 27.29 -26.76 -31.98
C VAL A 111 28.59 -27.22 -32.63
N ALA A 112 28.85 -28.51 -32.48
CA ALA A 112 29.49 -29.30 -33.51
C ALA A 112 28.88 -30.70 -33.39
N THR A 113 28.10 -31.10 -34.40
CA THR A 113 27.56 -32.46 -34.61
C THR A 113 26.18 -32.76 -33.98
N ALA A 114 25.10 -32.28 -34.62
CA ALA A 114 23.90 -33.08 -34.93
C ALA A 114 22.82 -32.18 -35.56
N ALA A 115 22.28 -32.64 -36.69
CA ALA A 115 21.17 -32.01 -37.39
C ALA A 115 19.84 -32.32 -36.66
N GLN A 116 19.12 -31.24 -36.29
CA GLN A 116 17.75 -31.12 -35.72
C GLN A 116 17.47 -31.63 -34.27
N PRO A 117 16.54 -30.99 -33.51
CA PRO A 117 15.58 -29.96 -33.92
C PRO A 117 15.74 -28.62 -33.14
N ALA A 118 16.05 -27.54 -33.85
CA ALA A 118 15.96 -26.17 -33.32
C ALA A 118 14.49 -25.68 -33.16
N GLN A 119 13.51 -26.44 -33.67
CA GLN A 119 12.10 -26.05 -33.74
C GLN A 119 11.35 -26.18 -32.40
N GLY A 120 11.73 -27.14 -31.54
CA GLY A 120 11.07 -27.33 -30.23
C GLY A 120 11.45 -26.24 -29.22
N ALA A 121 12.75 -25.97 -29.07
CA ALA A 121 13.25 -24.92 -28.18
C ALA A 121 12.79 -23.50 -28.61
N ALA A 122 12.61 -23.26 -29.90
CA ALA A 122 12.04 -22.02 -30.42
C ALA A 122 10.54 -21.87 -30.06
N GLY A 123 9.77 -22.95 -30.05
CA GLY A 123 8.37 -22.95 -29.62
C GLY A 123 8.21 -22.71 -28.11
N ASP A 124 9.05 -23.34 -27.29
CA ASP A 124 9.01 -23.19 -25.83
C ASP A 124 9.36 -21.76 -25.39
N THR A 125 10.36 -21.14 -26.02
CA THR A 125 10.72 -19.73 -25.76
C THR A 125 9.64 -18.74 -26.20
N GLN A 126 8.96 -18.99 -27.31
CA GLN A 126 7.82 -18.19 -27.76
C GLN A 126 6.62 -18.30 -26.80
N ALA A 127 6.27 -19.51 -26.36
CA ALA A 127 5.18 -19.72 -25.41
C ALA A 127 5.44 -19.01 -24.06
N LEU A 128 6.68 -19.05 -23.55
CA LEU A 128 7.07 -18.33 -22.33
C LEU A 128 7.01 -16.80 -22.52
N ALA A 129 7.40 -16.30 -23.70
CA ALA A 129 7.30 -14.87 -24.01
C ALA A 129 5.85 -14.38 -24.08
N GLU A 130 4.94 -15.18 -24.64
CA GLU A 130 3.49 -14.90 -24.62
C GLU A 130 2.94 -14.89 -23.19
N GLN A 131 3.35 -15.87 -22.37
CA GLN A 131 2.97 -15.92 -20.96
C GLN A 131 3.43 -14.67 -20.20
N GLN A 132 4.65 -14.19 -20.46
CA GLN A 132 5.16 -12.96 -19.85
C GLN A 132 4.39 -11.71 -20.30
N ARG A 133 3.94 -11.63 -21.56
CA ARG A 133 3.07 -10.55 -22.03
C ARG A 133 1.72 -10.55 -21.32
N LEU A 134 1.10 -11.71 -21.15
CA LEU A 134 -0.18 -11.85 -20.44
C LEU A 134 -0.08 -11.45 -18.96
N LEU A 135 1.03 -11.79 -18.28
CA LEU A 135 1.25 -11.38 -16.89
C LEU A 135 1.44 -9.87 -16.76
N THR A 136 2.14 -9.24 -17.71
CA THR A 136 2.32 -7.78 -17.75
C THR A 136 0.99 -7.05 -17.94
N GLN A 137 0.12 -7.53 -18.84
CA GLN A 137 -1.21 -6.96 -19.04
C GLN A 137 -2.08 -7.09 -17.78
N GLN A 138 -2.06 -8.26 -17.12
CA GLN A 138 -2.76 -8.46 -15.86
C GLN A 138 -2.25 -7.51 -14.77
N GLN A 139 -0.94 -7.26 -14.72
CA GLN A 139 -0.36 -6.31 -13.77
C GLN A 139 -0.84 -4.88 -14.01
N ALA A 140 -0.91 -4.43 -15.26
CA ALA A 140 -1.42 -3.10 -15.60
C ALA A 140 -2.89 -2.90 -15.18
N VAL A 141 -3.72 -3.93 -15.36
CA VAL A 141 -5.13 -3.91 -14.92
C VAL A 141 -5.23 -3.85 -13.40
N LEU A 142 -4.44 -4.65 -12.67
CA LEU A 142 -4.41 -4.62 -11.21
C LEU A 142 -3.89 -3.29 -10.67
N ALA A 143 -2.84 -2.72 -11.27
CA ALA A 143 -2.30 -1.41 -10.92
C ALA A 143 -3.36 -0.31 -11.06
N SER A 144 -4.09 -0.31 -12.19
CA SER A 144 -5.17 0.66 -12.42
C SER A 144 -6.29 0.55 -11.37
N LYS A 145 -6.71 -0.68 -11.06
CA LYS A 145 -7.73 -0.93 -10.01
C LYS A 145 -7.23 -0.50 -8.63
N GLN A 146 -5.96 -0.75 -8.31
CA GLN A 146 -5.36 -0.37 -7.03
C GLN A 146 -5.26 1.16 -6.91
N ALA A 147 -4.87 1.87 -7.96
CA ALA A 147 -4.81 3.33 -7.95
C ALA A 147 -6.20 3.95 -7.71
N GLY A 148 -7.26 3.36 -8.28
CA GLY A 148 -8.65 3.76 -8.00
C GLY A 148 -9.08 3.48 -6.57
N ALA A 149 -8.83 2.26 -6.07
CA ALA A 149 -9.17 1.85 -4.71
C ALA A 149 -8.42 2.67 -3.65
N THR A 150 -7.15 2.98 -3.89
CA THR A 150 -6.32 3.79 -3.01
C THR A 150 -6.84 5.23 -2.94
N ARG A 151 -7.17 5.85 -4.08
CA ARG A 151 -7.77 7.19 -4.10
C ARG A 151 -9.10 7.26 -3.33
N LEU A 152 -9.95 6.23 -3.46
CA LEU A 152 -11.19 6.13 -2.68
C LEU A 152 -10.92 5.99 -1.18
N ALA A 153 -10.01 5.09 -0.82
CA ALA A 153 -9.63 4.84 0.57
C ALA A 153 -8.98 6.06 1.24
N THR A 154 -8.15 6.83 0.51
CA THR A 154 -7.58 8.09 0.99
C THR A 154 -8.66 9.13 1.23
N ARG A 155 -9.62 9.32 0.30
CA ARG A 155 -10.74 10.25 0.53
C ARG A 155 -11.57 9.86 1.76
N GLN A 156 -11.84 8.57 1.95
CA GLN A 156 -12.52 8.06 3.13
C GLN A 156 -11.71 8.30 4.41
N ALA A 157 -10.39 8.08 4.38
CA ALA A 157 -9.50 8.37 5.49
C ALA A 157 -9.59 9.83 5.91
N LEU A 158 -9.48 10.76 4.95
CA LEU A 158 -9.56 12.19 5.23
C LEU A 158 -10.90 12.58 5.87
N SER A 159 -12.02 11.98 5.44
CA SER A 159 -13.32 12.23 6.07
C SER A 159 -13.37 11.76 7.53
N ILE A 160 -12.77 10.61 7.83
CA ILE A 160 -12.66 10.06 9.19
C ILE A 160 -11.76 10.94 10.07
N LEU A 161 -10.67 11.46 9.51
CA LEU A 161 -9.77 12.38 10.23
C LEU A 161 -10.48 13.68 10.62
N ARG A 162 -11.27 14.27 9.70
CA ARG A 162 -12.11 15.44 10.01
C ARG A 162 -13.13 15.13 11.10
N GLU A 163 -13.78 13.96 11.05
CA GLU A 163 -14.71 13.54 12.10
C GLU A 163 -14.00 13.40 13.45
N ALA A 164 -12.80 12.80 13.47
CA ALA A 164 -12.02 12.63 14.69
C ALA A 164 -11.64 13.98 15.34
N LEU A 165 -11.28 14.97 14.52
CA LEU A 165 -11.03 16.34 14.98
C LEU A 165 -12.31 17.01 15.50
N ALA A 166 -13.40 16.97 14.72
CA ALA A 166 -14.66 17.61 15.08
C ALA A 166 -15.31 17.02 16.34
N SER A 167 -15.15 15.70 16.55
CA SER A 167 -15.67 14.97 17.71
C SER A 167 -14.75 14.98 18.94
N GLY A 168 -13.56 15.59 18.85
CA GLY A 168 -12.59 15.59 19.94
C GLY A 168 -11.98 14.22 20.27
N ARG A 169 -12.11 13.25 19.36
CA ARG A 169 -11.53 11.89 19.50
C ARG A 169 -10.05 11.84 19.10
N ALA A 170 -9.55 12.91 18.49
CA ALA A 170 -8.14 13.12 18.20
C ALA A 170 -7.46 13.82 19.37
N THR A 171 -6.47 13.17 19.97
CA THR A 171 -5.63 13.77 21.00
C THR A 171 -4.43 14.43 20.35
N ARG A 172 -4.25 15.74 20.56
CA ARG A 172 -3.04 16.43 20.12
C ARG A 172 -1.83 15.87 20.86
N VAL A 173 -0.77 15.59 20.12
CA VAL A 173 0.53 15.16 20.66
C VAL A 173 1.60 16.16 20.24
N THR A 174 2.53 16.45 21.14
CA THR A 174 3.74 17.19 20.82
C THR A 174 4.78 16.22 20.26
N GLY A 175 5.34 16.57 19.10
CA GLY A 175 6.52 15.92 18.53
C GLY A 175 7.79 16.36 19.24
#